data_AF-A0A699UX64-F1
#
_entry.id   AF-A0A699UX64-F1
#
_cell.length_a   1.000
_cell.length_b   1.000
_cell.length_c   1.000
_cell.angle_alpha   90.00
_cell.angle_beta   90.00
_cell.angle_gamma   90.00
#
_symmetry.space_group_name_H-M   'P 1'
#
loop_
_entity.id
_entity.type
_entity.pdbx_description
1 polymer ?
#
loop_
_entity_poly.entity_id
_entity_poly.type
_entity_poly.pdbx_seq_one_letter_code
_entity_poly.pdbx_strand_id
1 'polypeptide(L)'
;MSRFYSVIGEDFAKFKMGIAWLLTLRGTPQLYYGTEVLMKNFSDPDGKAGEAFNYVSKLANYRKSHPVLSSGKLMQFIPQDGVYTYFRYNDNGECVMVIANNTKDEKKVDGTRYAERTGGFS
;
A
#
# COMPACT_ATOMS: atom_id res chain seq x y z
N MET A 1 20.17 6.92 9.35
CA MET A 1 19.10 6.31 8.51
C MET A 1 18.79 7.29 7.39
N SER A 2 18.79 6.84 6.14
CA SER A 2 18.47 7.69 4.98
C SER A 2 16.95 7.82 4.79
N ARG A 3 16.48 8.93 4.20
CA ARG A 3 15.06 9.19 3.93
C ARG A 3 14.49 8.11 2.99
N PHE A 4 13.27 7.63 3.26
CA PHE A 4 12.63 6.58 2.45
C PHE A 4 12.58 6.93 0.96
N TYR A 5 12.15 8.17 0.64
CA TYR A 5 12.04 8.63 -0.75
C TYR A 5 13.39 8.61 -1.49
N SER A 6 14.49 8.97 -0.80
CA SER A 6 15.84 8.90 -1.36
C SER A 6 16.32 7.45 -1.57
N VAL A 7 15.97 6.53 -0.67
CA VAL A 7 16.36 5.10 -0.79
C VAL A 7 15.72 4.43 -1.99
N ILE A 8 14.48 4.81 -2.34
CA ILE A 8 13.76 4.24 -3.49
C ILE A 8 14.11 4.91 -4.83
N GLY A 9 15.10 5.81 -4.84
CA GLY A 9 15.56 6.52 -6.05
C GLY A 9 14.61 7.62 -6.50
N GLU A 10 13.89 8.26 -5.57
CA GLU A 10 12.98 9.38 -5.84
C GLU A 10 11.85 9.02 -6.83
N ASP A 11 11.43 7.75 -6.80
CA ASP A 11 10.37 7.21 -7.63
C ASP A 11 9.02 7.31 -6.90
N PHE A 12 8.14 8.16 -7.42
CA PHE A 12 6.84 8.41 -6.82
C PHE A 12 5.86 7.23 -6.91
N ALA A 13 6.00 6.36 -7.92
CA ALA A 13 5.18 5.15 -8.01
C ALA A 13 5.58 4.16 -6.89
N LYS A 14 6.88 3.97 -6.69
CA LYS A 14 7.39 3.16 -5.57
C LYS A 14 7.05 3.76 -4.21
N PHE A 15 7.01 5.09 -4.10
CA PHE A 15 6.55 5.75 -2.89
C PHE A 15 5.10 5.36 -2.56
N LYS A 16 4.19 5.49 -3.53
CA LYS A 16 2.78 5.10 -3.35
C LYS A 16 2.65 3.63 -2.94
N MET A 17 3.37 2.74 -3.61
CA MET A 17 3.39 1.30 -3.26
C MET A 17 3.87 1.06 -1.83
N GLY A 18 4.98 1.69 -1.42
CA GLY A 18 5.53 1.53 -0.07
C GLY A 18 4.60 2.06 1.03
N ILE A 19 3.97 3.21 0.81
CA ILE A 19 2.99 3.79 1.74
C ILE A 19 1.74 2.92 1.83
N ALA A 20 1.21 2.44 0.70
CA ALA A 20 0.09 1.50 0.69
C ALA A 20 0.43 0.25 1.49
N TRP A 21 1.64 -0.29 1.30
CA TRP A 21 2.06 -1.50 2.00
C TRP A 21 2.17 -1.27 3.51
N LEU A 22 2.84 -0.19 3.93
CA LEU A 22 2.96 0.21 5.33
C LEU A 22 1.60 0.38 6.02
N LEU A 23 0.65 1.03 5.35
CA LEU A 23 -0.67 1.36 5.91
C LEU A 23 -1.70 0.24 5.79
N THR A 24 -1.40 -0.87 5.12
CA THR A 24 -2.34 -1.99 4.96
C THR A 24 -1.81 -3.33 5.47
N LEU A 25 -0.52 -3.43 5.80
CA LEU A 25 0.02 -4.58 6.52
C LEU A 25 -0.48 -4.66 7.97
N ARG A 26 -0.28 -5.85 8.55
CA ARG A 26 -0.52 -6.11 9.96
C ARG A 26 0.58 -5.46 10.80
N GLY A 27 0.19 -4.74 11.84
CA GLY A 27 1.09 -4.05 12.76
C GLY A 27 0.74 -2.59 12.94
N THR A 28 1.53 -1.90 13.76
CA THR A 28 1.38 -0.46 14.00
C THR A 28 2.22 0.29 12.96
N PRO A 29 1.62 1.00 12.00
CA PRO A 29 2.40 1.76 11.03
C PRO A 29 3.10 2.91 11.73
N GLN A 30 4.38 3.09 11.44
CA GLN A 30 5.16 4.23 11.89
C GLN A 30 5.63 5.01 10.66
N LEU A 31 5.30 6.30 10.61
CA LEU A 31 5.79 7.23 9.60
C LEU A 31 6.78 8.19 10.24
N TYR A 32 7.94 8.35 9.61
CA TYR A 32 8.92 9.35 10.01
C TYR A 32 8.56 10.69 9.37
N TYR A 33 8.56 11.76 10.18
CA TYR A 33 8.13 13.10 9.74
C TYR A 33 8.84 13.55 8.47
N GLY A 34 8.13 14.26 7.61
CA GLY A 34 8.62 14.71 6.31
C GLY A 34 8.51 13.66 5.20
N THR A 35 8.25 12.39 5.51
CA THR A 35 8.00 11.36 4.48
C THR A 35 6.73 11.69 3.68
N GLU A 36 5.73 12.25 4.34
CA GLU A 36 4.44 12.68 3.78
C GLU A 36 4.54 13.83 2.77
N VAL A 37 5.66 14.56 2.76
CA VAL A 37 5.93 15.66 1.81
C VAL A 37 7.15 15.36 0.93
N LEU A 38 7.56 14.09 0.82
CA LEU A 38 8.73 13.66 0.03
C LEU A 38 10.04 14.34 0.45
N MET A 39 10.19 14.67 1.74
CA MET A 39 11.35 15.40 2.24
C MET A 39 12.65 14.64 1.95
N LYS A 40 13.53 15.31 1.21
CA LYS A 40 14.89 14.86 0.89
C LYS A 40 15.91 15.87 1.42
N ASN A 41 17.19 15.57 1.27
CA ASN A 41 18.28 16.44 1.76
C ASN A 41 18.40 17.76 0.97
N PHE A 42 17.74 17.90 -0.18
CA PHE A 42 17.76 19.08 -1.06
C PHE A 42 16.34 19.51 -1.44
N SER A 43 16.06 20.81 -1.49
CA SER A 43 14.71 21.33 -1.81
C SER A 43 14.35 21.09 -3.27
N ASP A 44 13.27 20.33 -3.53
CA ASP A 44 12.64 20.27 -4.85
C ASP A 44 11.35 21.11 -4.84
N PRO A 45 11.17 22.06 -5.76
CA PRO A 45 9.92 22.82 -5.89
C PRO A 45 8.81 22.05 -6.63
N ASP A 46 9.00 20.75 -6.86
CA ASP A 46 8.08 19.91 -7.62
C ASP A 46 6.76 19.73 -6.82
N GLY A 47 5.62 20.15 -7.37
CA GLY A 47 4.30 20.15 -6.71
C GLY A 47 3.77 18.78 -6.24
N LYS A 48 4.57 17.73 -6.34
CA LYS A 48 4.31 16.34 -5.90
C LYS A 48 4.21 16.22 -4.38
N ALA A 49 4.78 17.14 -3.60
CA ALA A 49 4.67 17.13 -2.14
C ALA A 49 3.21 17.20 -1.66
N GLY A 50 2.37 18.02 -2.30
CA GLY A 50 0.94 18.09 -1.99
C GLY A 50 0.20 16.79 -2.36
N GLU A 51 0.54 16.17 -3.48
CA GLU A 51 -0.05 14.89 -3.89
C GLU A 51 0.34 13.75 -2.94
N ALA A 52 1.61 13.71 -2.52
CA ALA A 52 2.10 12.76 -1.52
C ALA A 52 1.35 12.88 -0.20
N PHE A 53 1.17 14.12 0.28
CA PHE A 53 0.46 14.40 1.51
C PHE A 53 -1.00 13.95 1.42
N ASN A 54 -1.67 14.27 0.30
CA ASN A 54 -3.06 13.86 0.06
C ASN A 54 -3.19 12.33 0.01
N TYR A 55 -2.25 11.64 -0.63
CA TYR A 55 -2.22 10.19 -0.72
C TYR A 55 -2.06 9.52 0.65
N VAL A 56 -1.06 9.97 1.42
CA VAL A 56 -0.79 9.48 2.78
C VAL A 56 -2.01 9.76 3.68
N SER A 57 -2.55 10.98 3.65
CA SER A 57 -3.72 11.37 4.44
C SER A 57 -4.95 10.52 4.11
N LYS A 58 -5.20 10.26 2.82
CA LYS A 58 -6.33 9.43 2.39
C LYS A 58 -6.22 8.01 2.93
N LEU A 59 -5.04 7.38 2.79
CA LEU A 59 -4.82 6.01 3.27
C LEU A 59 -4.79 5.92 4.80
N ALA A 60 -4.22 6.90 5.49
CA ALA A 60 -4.19 6.92 6.95
C ALA A 60 -5.60 7.04 7.54
N ASN A 61 -6.44 7.90 6.96
CA ASN A 61 -7.85 8.02 7.35
C ASN A 61 -8.64 6.74 6.98
N TYR A 62 -8.37 6.14 5.82
CA TYR A 62 -8.98 4.86 5.44
C TYR A 62 -8.65 3.75 6.44
N ARG A 63 -7.37 3.62 6.85
CA ARG A 63 -6.94 2.67 7.89
C ARG A 63 -7.64 2.93 9.22
N LYS A 64 -7.82 4.20 9.59
CA LYS A 64 -8.50 4.59 10.83
C LYS A 64 -9.97 4.17 10.83
N SER A 65 -10.67 4.27 9.69
CA SER A 65 -12.08 3.88 9.58
C SER A 65 -12.32 2.39 9.34
N HIS A 66 -11.30 1.62 8.94
CA HIS A 66 -11.43 0.18 8.63
C HIS A 66 -10.55 -0.67 9.55
N PRO A 67 -11.07 -1.13 10.71
CA PRO A 67 -10.34 -1.95 11.68
C PRO A 67 -9.79 -3.25 11.10
N VAL A 68 -10.35 -3.75 9.99
CA VAL A 68 -9.80 -4.89 9.25
C VAL A 68 -8.31 -4.74 8.89
N LEU A 69 -7.84 -3.50 8.70
CA LEU A 69 -6.43 -3.23 8.42
C LEU A 69 -5.54 -3.24 9.67
N SER A 70 -6.09 -3.00 10.87
CA SER A 70 -5.33 -3.06 12.13
C SER A 70 -5.36 -4.46 12.74
N SER A 71 -6.54 -5.04 12.94
CA SER A 71 -6.74 -6.31 13.67
C SER A 71 -7.21 -7.48 12.80
N GLY A 72 -7.55 -7.25 11.53
CA GLY A 72 -8.00 -8.31 10.63
C GLY A 72 -6.92 -9.36 10.33
N LYS A 73 -7.37 -10.57 9.96
CA LYS A 73 -6.54 -11.68 9.51
C LYS A 73 -5.84 -11.30 8.21
N LEU A 74 -4.66 -11.88 7.98
CA LEU A 74 -3.86 -11.67 6.77
C LEU A 74 -3.78 -13.00 6.02
N MET A 75 -4.12 -12.99 4.74
CA MET A 75 -3.88 -14.09 3.81
C MET A 75 -3.08 -13.57 2.62
N GLN A 76 -1.90 -14.16 2.39
CA GLN A 76 -1.01 -13.77 1.31
C GLN A 76 -0.94 -14.88 0.27
N PHE A 77 -0.86 -14.50 -1.00
CA PHE A 77 -0.66 -15.43 -2.10
C PHE A 77 0.80 -15.38 -2.56
N ILE A 78 1.32 -16.53 -3.00
CA ILE A 78 2.68 -16.62 -3.56
C ILE A 78 2.78 -15.67 -4.75
N PRO A 79 3.76 -14.76 -4.82
CA PRO A 79 3.91 -13.89 -5.97
C PRO A 79 4.05 -14.68 -7.27
N GLN A 80 3.35 -14.25 -8.32
CA GLN A 80 3.52 -14.78 -9.68
C GLN A 80 3.80 -13.61 -10.63
N ASP A 81 4.78 -13.79 -11.51
CA ASP A 81 5.18 -12.77 -12.51
C ASP A 81 5.48 -11.38 -11.90
N GLY A 82 5.98 -11.35 -10.66
CA GLY A 82 6.27 -10.12 -9.93
C GLY A 82 5.05 -9.40 -9.35
N VAL A 83 3.85 -9.98 -9.45
CA VAL A 83 2.64 -9.49 -8.79
C VAL A 83 2.49 -10.14 -7.43
N TYR A 84 2.44 -9.32 -6.38
CA TYR A 84 2.17 -9.74 -5.02
C TYR A 84 0.74 -9.36 -4.62
N THR A 85 0.01 -10.30 -4.02
CA THR A 85 -1.38 -10.09 -3.61
C THR A 85 -1.62 -10.62 -2.22
N TYR A 86 -2.30 -9.84 -1.40
CA TYR A 86 -2.76 -10.25 -0.09
C TYR A 86 -4.11 -9.65 0.26
N PHE A 87 -4.76 -10.27 1.23
CA PHE A 87 -6.07 -9.92 1.72
C PHE A 87 -6.00 -9.62 3.21
N ARG A 88 -6.68 -8.56 3.61
CA ARG A 88 -7.03 -8.27 5.00
C ARG A 88 -8.51 -8.50 5.16
N TYR A 89 -8.90 -9.38 6.07
CA TYR A 89 -10.30 -9.72 6.26
C TYR A 89 -10.63 -10.00 7.72
N ASN A 90 -11.90 -9.87 8.07
CA ASN A 90 -12.41 -10.25 9.38
C ASN A 90 -13.65 -11.13 9.25
N ASP A 91 -14.11 -11.64 10.37
CA ASP A 91 -15.29 -12.52 10.42
C ASP A 91 -16.60 -11.71 10.31
N ASN A 92 -16.52 -10.37 10.27
CA ASN A 92 -17.66 -9.46 10.10
C ASN A 92 -17.99 -9.19 8.62
N GLY A 93 -17.29 -9.83 7.69
CA GLY A 93 -17.51 -9.69 6.25
C GLY A 93 -16.73 -8.55 5.58
N GLU A 94 -15.90 -7.80 6.31
CA GLU A 94 -15.02 -6.81 5.68
C GLU A 94 -13.82 -7.51 5.04
N CYS A 95 -13.53 -7.18 3.79
CA CYS A 95 -12.37 -7.68 3.07
C CYS A 95 -11.73 -6.56 2.25
N VAL A 96 -10.42 -6.41 2.40
CA VAL A 96 -9.59 -5.49 1.62
C VAL A 96 -8.55 -6.31 0.88
N MET A 97 -8.62 -6.27 -0.44
CA MET A 97 -7.62 -6.85 -1.33
C MET A 97 -6.55 -5.80 -1.66
N VAL A 98 -5.28 -6.18 -1.58
CA VAL A 98 -4.15 -5.34 -2.01
C VAL A 98 -3.35 -6.09 -3.05
N ILE A 99 -3.14 -5.45 -4.20
CA ILE A 99 -2.34 -5.96 -5.32
C ILE A 99 -1.19 -4.99 -5.57
N ALA A 100 0.03 -5.51 -5.56
CA ALA A 100 1.23 -4.76 -5.87
C ALA A 100 1.92 -5.41 -7.07
N ASN A 101 1.98 -4.68 -8.19
CA ASN A 101 2.80 -5.07 -9.34
C ASN A 101 4.21 -4.51 -9.13
N ASN A 102 5.20 -5.38 -8.92
CA ASN A 102 6.60 -5.00 -8.75
C ASN A 102 7.39 -5.01 -10.07
N THR A 103 6.71 -5.15 -11.21
CA THR A 103 7.30 -5.10 -12.55
C THR A 103 7.04 -3.75 -13.23
N LYS A 104 7.79 -3.44 -14.29
CA LYS A 104 7.58 -2.24 -15.11
C LYS A 104 6.44 -2.41 -16.12
N ASP A 105 6.13 -3.64 -16.47
CA ASP A 105 5.16 -3.98 -17.49
C ASP A 105 3.77 -4.17 -16.87
N GLU A 106 2.74 -3.88 -17.65
CA GLU A 106 1.37 -4.21 -17.25
C GLU A 106 1.19 -5.73 -17.18
N LYS A 107 0.56 -6.20 -16.10
CA LYS A 107 0.28 -7.61 -15.88
C LYS A 107 -1.21 -7.81 -15.72
N LYS A 108 -1.77 -8.73 -16.50
CA LYS A 108 -3.12 -9.23 -16.29
C LYS A 108 -3.10 -10.22 -15.14
N VAL A 109 -3.98 -10.00 -14.16
CA VAL A 109 -4.10 -10.85 -12.98
C VAL A 109 -5.38 -11.67 -13.12
N ASP A 110 -5.26 -13.00 -13.05
CA ASP A 110 -6.42 -13.89 -13.05
C ASP A 110 -7.10 -13.87 -11.68
N GLY A 111 -8.33 -13.38 -11.63
CA GLY A 111 -9.15 -13.29 -10.42
C GLY A 111 -9.63 -14.65 -9.90
N THR A 112 -9.62 -15.70 -10.72
CA THR A 112 -10.03 -17.06 -10.31
C THR A 112 -9.14 -17.60 -9.19
N ARG A 113 -7.87 -17.20 -9.20
CA ARG A 113 -6.88 -17.57 -8.17
C ARG A 113 -7.28 -17.11 -6.77
N TYR A 114 -8.07 -16.04 -6.68
CA TYR A 114 -8.48 -15.45 -5.42
C TYR A 114 -9.91 -15.79 -5.02
N ALA A 115 -10.55 -16.74 -5.74
CA ALA A 115 -11.94 -17.14 -5.51
C ALA A 115 -12.25 -17.50 -4.06
N GLU A 116 -11.27 -18.03 -3.30
CA GLU A 116 -11.42 -18.32 -1.86
C GLU A 116 -11.81 -17.07 -1.04
N ARG A 117 -11.42 -15.87 -1.48
CA ARG A 117 -11.73 -14.61 -0.82
C ARG A 117 -12.66 -13.71 -1.61
N THR A 118 -12.71 -13.84 -2.93
CA THR A 118 -13.58 -13.00 -3.78
C THR A 118 -14.96 -13.60 -4.00
N GLY A 119 -15.16 -14.91 -3.78
CA GLY A 119 -16.41 -15.60 -4.08
C GLY A 119 -17.64 -15.17 -3.25
N GLY A 120 -17.46 -14.36 -2.21
CA GLY A 120 -18.53 -13.79 -1.39
C GLY A 120 -18.89 -12.34 -1.70
N PHE A 121 -18.22 -11.71 -2.67
CA PHE A 121 -18.41 -10.30 -3.02
C PHE A 121 -19.00 -10.20 -4.44
N SER A 122 -20.14 -9.51 -4.58
CA SER A 122 -20.83 -9.22 -5.85
C SER A 122 -20.52 -7.82 -6.36
#